data_AF-A0AA90TDT9-F1
#
_entry.id   AF-A0AA90TDT9-F1
#
_cell.length_a   1.000
_cell.length_b   1.000
_cell.length_c   1.000
_cell.angle_alpha   90.00
_cell.angle_beta   90.00
_cell.angle_gamma   90.00
#
_symmetry.space_group_name_H-M   'P 1'
#
loop_
_entity.id
_entity.type
_entity.pdbx_description
1 polymer ?
#
loop_
_entity_poly.entity_id
_entity_poly.type
_entity_poly.pdbx_seq_one_letter_code
_entity_poly.pdbx_strand_id
1 'polypeptide(L)'
;MAKLTVQTSAINAMLAELDALTRRIKSVDVSANPKVVKKIRQDLENASIQLSKAANGLDPILRPDKIFDPSDPNTAGRMVALTLVAQQRHPLARIPDFYGAGIYAIYYNGEFPPYASLTRREHPIYVGKADPDNPSAKDAIRQGAKLSVRLNEHARNIRKAHTTLAIEDFECRFLIVQTGFQKSAEDYLINFFQPIWNSETKICFGLGKHGDSSDTRGNKRSPWDTMHPGREWANRTTEDQKPQHLIVEQIETHLRSRPPYGDIHEIFDHFMEHMRQLSKENFSTPASGHVELEEAATTSGVIV
;
A
#
# COMPACT_ATOMS: atom_id res chain seq x y z
N MET A 1 -8.33 41.29 30.49
CA MET A 1 -7.48 40.59 31.47
C MET A 1 -8.25 39.51 32.23
N ALA A 2 -9.34 39.82 32.96
CA ALA A 2 -10.07 38.83 33.77
C ALA A 2 -10.52 37.54 33.03
N LYS A 3 -10.97 37.64 31.76
CA LYS A 3 -11.42 36.49 30.96
C LYS A 3 -10.29 35.53 30.57
N LEU A 4 -9.09 36.06 30.32
CA LEU A 4 -7.88 35.28 30.01
C LEU A 4 -7.41 34.53 31.27
N THR A 5 -7.42 35.20 32.42
CA THR A 5 -7.05 34.64 33.72
C THR A 5 -7.96 33.48 34.16
N VAL A 6 -9.27 33.59 33.90
CA VAL A 6 -10.26 32.53 34.19
C VAL A 6 -10.06 31.30 33.28
N GLN A 7 -9.71 31.50 32.01
CA GLN A 7 -9.42 30.39 31.08
C GLN A 7 -8.14 29.64 31.47
N THR A 8 -7.08 30.36 31.87
CA THR A 8 -5.84 29.74 32.36
C THR A 8 -6.06 28.93 33.64
N SER A 9 -6.88 29.42 34.58
CA SER A 9 -7.18 28.66 35.81
C SER A 9 -7.97 27.36 35.54
N ALA A 10 -8.88 27.38 34.57
CA ALA A 10 -9.65 26.18 34.21
C ALA A 10 -8.77 25.10 33.56
N ILE A 11 -7.87 25.50 32.65
CA ILE A 11 -6.92 24.57 32.01
C ILE A 11 -5.97 23.96 33.05
N ASN A 12 -5.46 24.77 33.98
CA ASN A 12 -4.57 24.28 35.04
C ASN A 12 -5.25 23.25 35.94
N ALA A 13 -6.54 23.42 36.26
CA ALA A 13 -7.30 22.42 37.00
C ALA A 13 -7.44 21.10 36.22
N MET A 14 -7.78 21.17 34.93
CA MET A 14 -7.88 19.98 34.07
C MET A 14 -6.54 19.25 33.91
N LEU A 15 -5.41 19.98 33.83
CA LEU A 15 -4.08 19.37 33.81
C LEU A 15 -3.76 18.64 35.13
N ALA A 16 -4.13 19.22 36.27
CA ALA A 16 -3.96 18.56 37.56
C ALA A 16 -4.80 17.27 37.68
N GLU A 17 -6.01 17.26 37.12
CA GLU A 17 -6.84 16.05 37.02
C GLU A 17 -6.21 14.97 36.14
N LEU A 18 -5.65 15.37 34.99
CA LEU A 18 -4.94 14.46 34.07
C LEU A 18 -3.72 13.83 34.75
N ASP A 19 -2.94 14.60 35.51
CA ASP A 19 -1.81 14.11 36.29
C ASP A 19 -2.23 13.14 37.40
N ALA A 20 -3.33 13.43 38.09
CA ALA A 20 -3.90 12.54 39.09
C ALA A 20 -4.38 11.23 38.45
N LEU A 21 -5.04 11.30 37.29
CA LEU A 21 -5.50 10.15 36.54
C LEU A 21 -4.32 9.28 36.06
N THR A 22 -3.27 9.90 35.55
CA THR A 22 -2.06 9.21 35.08
C THR A 22 -1.38 8.45 36.23
N ARG A 23 -1.27 9.07 37.40
CA ARG A 23 -0.76 8.40 38.61
C ARG A 23 -1.63 7.22 39.03
N ARG A 24 -2.96 7.36 38.96
CA ARG A 24 -3.90 6.26 39.24
C ARG A 24 -3.72 5.11 38.26
N ILE A 25 -3.64 5.38 36.96
CA ILE A 25 -3.39 4.36 35.92
C ILE A 25 -2.09 3.61 36.21
N LYS A 26 -1.01 4.32 36.56
CA LYS A 26 0.28 3.71 36.92
C LYS A 26 0.21 2.80 38.14
N SER A 27 -0.69 3.08 39.09
CA SER A 27 -0.89 2.27 40.29
C SER A 27 -1.81 1.06 40.11
N VAL A 28 -2.47 0.92 38.95
CA VAL A 28 -3.31 -0.26 38.67
C VAL A 28 -2.40 -1.45 38.38
N ASP A 29 -2.52 -2.50 39.20
CA ASP A 29 -1.92 -3.79 38.90
C ASP A 29 -2.73 -4.48 37.79
N VAL A 30 -2.18 -4.49 36.58
CA VAL A 30 -2.86 -5.04 35.41
C VAL A 30 -2.55 -6.54 35.36
N SER A 31 -3.56 -7.36 35.61
CA SER A 31 -3.41 -8.83 35.68
C SER A 31 -2.81 -9.44 34.41
N ALA A 32 -2.20 -10.61 34.56
CA ALA A 32 -1.33 -11.32 33.60
C ALA A 32 -1.97 -11.72 32.24
N ASN A 33 -3.17 -11.26 31.87
CA ASN A 33 -3.79 -11.58 30.58
C ASN A 33 -3.23 -10.69 29.45
N PRO A 34 -2.43 -11.23 28.50
CA PRO A 34 -1.75 -10.44 27.48
C PRO A 34 -2.70 -9.70 26.52
N LYS A 35 -3.91 -10.23 26.28
CA LYS A 35 -4.90 -9.61 25.39
C LYS A 35 -5.47 -8.32 26.00
N VAL A 36 -5.74 -8.35 27.31
CA VAL A 36 -6.27 -7.19 28.05
C VAL A 36 -5.21 -6.09 28.14
N VAL A 37 -3.96 -6.46 28.47
CA VAL A 37 -2.83 -5.52 28.50
C VAL A 37 -2.60 -4.88 27.13
N LYS A 38 -2.69 -5.66 26.04
CA LYS A 38 -2.58 -5.12 24.67
C LYS A 38 -3.67 -4.09 24.36
N LYS A 39 -4.92 -4.37 24.73
CA LYS A 39 -6.04 -3.44 24.52
C LYS A 39 -5.87 -2.15 25.32
N ILE A 40 -5.53 -2.24 26.61
CA ILE A 40 -5.29 -1.06 27.46
C ILE A 40 -4.17 -0.19 26.88
N ARG A 41 -3.06 -0.79 26.41
CA ARG A 41 -1.98 -0.04 25.76
C ARG A 41 -2.48 0.71 24.53
N GLN A 42 -3.26 0.05 23.67
CA GLN A 42 -3.80 0.68 22.47
C GLN A 42 -4.73 1.86 22.80
N ASP A 43 -5.57 1.71 23.82
CA ASP A 43 -6.49 2.75 24.26
C ASP A 43 -5.73 3.96 24.85
N LEU A 44 -4.65 3.72 25.60
CA LEU A 44 -3.77 4.78 26.11
C LEU A 44 -3.00 5.50 24.99
N GLU A 45 -2.51 4.78 23.98
CA GLU A 45 -1.89 5.37 22.79
C GLU A 45 -2.89 6.27 22.05
N ASN A 46 -4.14 5.82 21.87
CA ASN A 46 -5.19 6.61 21.26
C ASN A 46 -5.49 7.89 22.07
N ALA A 47 -5.56 7.79 23.40
CA ALA A 47 -5.76 8.95 24.27
C ALA A 47 -4.60 9.96 24.16
N SER A 48 -3.35 9.48 24.08
CA SER A 48 -2.17 10.31 23.87
C SER A 48 -2.22 11.08 22.54
N ILE A 49 -2.69 10.43 21.47
CA ILE A 49 -2.91 11.08 20.17
C ILE A 49 -3.94 12.21 20.29
N GLN A 50 -5.05 11.99 20.98
CA GLN A 50 -6.08 13.01 21.16
C GLN A 50 -5.59 14.20 22.00
N LEU A 51 -4.87 13.93 23.09
CA LEU A 51 -4.24 14.96 23.92
C LEU A 51 -3.22 15.78 23.11
N SER A 52 -2.43 15.13 22.27
CA SER A 52 -1.46 15.80 21.39
C SER A 52 -2.16 16.71 20.38
N LYS A 53 -3.27 16.26 19.79
CA LYS A 53 -4.11 17.10 18.89
C LYS A 53 -4.69 18.31 19.61
N ALA A 54 -5.23 18.11 20.83
CA ALA A 54 -5.75 19.20 21.64
C ALA A 54 -4.66 20.23 21.99
N ALA A 55 -3.47 19.77 22.39
CA ALA A 55 -2.32 20.62 22.68
C ALA A 55 -1.85 21.40 21.45
N ASN A 56 -1.82 20.76 20.28
CA ASN A 56 -1.47 21.43 19.01
C ASN A 56 -2.45 22.56 18.68
N GLY A 57 -3.74 22.42 18.98
CA GLY A 57 -4.74 23.48 18.78
C GLY A 57 -4.58 24.69 19.70
N LEU A 58 -3.76 24.60 20.76
CA LEU A 58 -3.43 25.72 21.63
C LEU A 58 -2.19 26.50 21.17
N ASP A 59 -1.39 25.94 20.25
CA ASP A 59 -0.20 26.62 19.74
C ASP A 59 -0.62 27.72 18.74
N PRO A 60 -0.26 29.00 18.98
CA PRO A 60 -0.52 30.06 18.01
C PRO A 60 0.28 29.91 16.72
N ILE A 61 1.32 29.07 16.70
CA ILE A 61 2.18 28.82 15.55
C ILE A 61 1.70 27.58 14.79
N LEU A 62 1.57 27.72 13.46
CA LEU A 62 1.23 26.61 12.57
C LEU A 62 2.26 25.48 12.70
N ARG A 63 1.78 24.28 13.04
CA ARG A 63 2.61 23.07 13.09
C ARG A 63 2.32 22.20 11.87
N PRO A 64 3.33 21.69 11.16
CA PRO A 64 3.10 20.70 10.13
C PRO A 64 2.57 19.40 10.77
N ASP A 65 1.63 18.74 10.11
CA ASP A 65 1.08 17.46 10.60
C ASP A 65 2.16 16.36 10.68
N LYS A 66 3.19 16.46 9.82
CA LYS A 66 4.32 15.53 9.75
C LYS A 66 5.59 16.27 9.35
N ILE A 67 6.72 15.86 9.92
CA ILE A 67 8.05 16.24 9.42
C ILE A 67 8.40 15.30 8.26
N PHE A 68 8.89 15.85 7.15
CA PHE A 68 9.44 15.05 6.07
C PHE A 68 10.86 14.61 6.43
N ASP A 69 11.03 13.32 6.66
CA ASP A 69 12.33 12.70 6.84
C ASP A 69 12.77 12.05 5.50
N PRO A 70 13.77 12.62 4.81
CA PRO A 70 14.29 12.06 3.57
C PRO A 70 15.02 10.73 3.78
N SER A 71 15.42 10.42 5.01
CA SER A 71 16.13 9.18 5.36
C SER A 71 15.19 8.04 5.78
N ASP A 72 13.90 8.33 6.01
CA ASP A 72 12.90 7.31 6.31
C ASP A 72 12.79 6.31 5.13
N PRO A 73 13.00 5.00 5.37
CA PRO A 73 12.85 3.98 4.33
C PRO A 73 11.49 4.00 3.63
N ASN A 74 10.42 4.47 4.28
CA ASN A 74 9.11 4.60 3.64
C ASN A 74 9.05 5.78 2.66
N THR A 75 9.70 6.91 2.99
CA THR A 75 9.87 8.04 2.06
C THR A 75 10.61 7.59 0.80
N ALA A 76 11.74 6.90 0.96
CA ALA A 76 12.48 6.37 -0.18
C ALA A 76 11.67 5.33 -0.97
N GLY A 77 10.97 4.43 -0.28
CA GLY A 77 10.08 3.44 -0.89
C GLY A 77 8.99 4.08 -1.76
N ARG A 78 8.41 5.20 -1.32
CA ARG A 78 7.43 5.96 -2.10
C ARG A 78 8.03 6.55 -3.38
N MET A 79 9.24 7.09 -3.33
CA MET A 79 9.92 7.61 -4.53
C MET A 79 10.19 6.50 -5.55
N VAL A 80 10.59 5.32 -5.06
CA VAL A 80 10.79 4.13 -5.89
C VAL A 80 9.47 3.66 -6.50
N ALA A 81 8.37 3.66 -5.73
CA ALA A 81 7.03 3.34 -6.23
C ALA A 81 6.56 4.28 -7.34
N LEU A 82 6.73 5.60 -7.17
CA LEU A 82 6.43 6.59 -8.19
C LEU A 82 7.27 6.37 -9.46
N THR A 83 8.55 6.06 -9.28
CA THR A 83 9.46 5.75 -10.38
C THR A 83 9.02 4.50 -11.14
N LEU A 84 8.51 3.47 -10.46
CA LEU A 84 7.92 2.29 -11.12
C LEU A 84 6.71 2.68 -11.97
N VAL A 85 5.79 3.49 -11.43
CA VAL A 85 4.60 3.96 -12.16
C VAL A 85 4.97 4.71 -13.44
N ALA A 86 6.07 5.47 -13.42
CA ALA A 86 6.56 6.19 -14.60
C ALA A 86 7.20 5.29 -15.68
N GLN A 87 7.47 4.01 -15.41
CA GLN A 87 8.06 3.11 -16.40
C GLN A 87 7.06 2.78 -17.51
N GLN A 88 7.58 2.47 -18.71
CA GLN A 88 6.75 1.96 -19.79
C GLN A 88 6.23 0.56 -19.47
N ARG A 89 5.08 0.22 -20.04
CA ARG A 89 4.56 -1.14 -19.98
C ARG A 89 5.25 -2.02 -21.02
N HIS A 90 5.51 -3.25 -20.62
CA HIS A 90 6.08 -4.28 -21.48
C HIS A 90 5.18 -5.51 -21.49
N PRO A 91 5.04 -6.21 -22.62
CA PRO A 91 4.29 -7.47 -22.66
C PRO A 91 4.90 -8.52 -21.72
N LEU A 92 4.11 -9.05 -20.78
CA LEU A 92 4.59 -10.06 -19.82
C LEU A 92 4.96 -11.37 -20.52
N ALA A 93 4.36 -11.65 -21.68
CA ALA A 93 4.59 -12.84 -22.49
C ALA A 93 6.04 -12.98 -23.00
N ARG A 94 6.79 -11.87 -23.13
CA ARG A 94 8.06 -11.81 -23.88
C ARG A 94 9.17 -11.05 -23.14
N ILE A 95 9.24 -11.20 -21.82
CA ILE A 95 10.28 -10.55 -21.01
C ILE A 95 11.64 -11.25 -21.24
N PRO A 96 12.66 -10.54 -21.77
CA PRO A 96 14.00 -11.10 -21.91
C PRO A 96 14.66 -11.25 -20.53
N ASP A 97 15.75 -12.03 -20.49
CA ASP A 97 16.59 -12.07 -19.31
C ASP A 97 17.36 -10.75 -19.15
N PHE A 98 17.44 -10.26 -17.92
CA PHE A 98 18.22 -9.09 -17.57
C PHE A 98 18.71 -9.18 -16.13
N TYR A 99 19.83 -8.52 -15.84
CA TYR A 99 20.37 -8.42 -14.49
C TYR A 99 19.61 -7.40 -13.65
N GLY A 100 19.42 -7.71 -12.37
CA GLY A 100 18.83 -6.83 -11.38
C GLY A 100 17.81 -7.52 -10.48
N ALA A 101 17.74 -7.00 -9.26
CA ALA A 101 16.66 -7.22 -8.32
C ALA A 101 15.79 -5.96 -8.25
N GLY A 102 14.53 -6.08 -7.84
CA GLY A 102 13.62 -4.96 -8.01
C GLY A 102 12.17 -5.22 -7.67
N ILE A 103 11.33 -4.31 -8.17
CA ILE A 103 9.88 -4.34 -8.01
C ILE A 103 9.21 -4.38 -9.37
N TYR A 104 7.98 -4.87 -9.39
CA TYR A 104 7.16 -4.95 -10.60
C TYR A 104 5.68 -4.86 -10.28
N ALA A 105 4.92 -4.49 -11.30
CA ALA A 105 3.47 -4.46 -11.29
C ALA A 105 2.97 -5.13 -12.58
N ILE A 106 1.96 -6.00 -12.45
CA ILE A 106 1.32 -6.72 -13.55
C ILE A 106 -0.06 -6.09 -13.79
N TYR A 107 -0.41 -5.92 -15.06
CA TYR A 107 -1.65 -5.31 -15.53
C TYR A 107 -2.41 -6.30 -16.41
N TYR A 108 -3.74 -6.19 -16.41
CA TYR A 108 -4.64 -7.07 -17.15
C TYR A 108 -5.44 -6.28 -18.19
N ASN A 109 -5.52 -6.80 -19.41
CA ASN A 109 -6.22 -6.18 -20.53
C ASN A 109 -7.15 -7.15 -21.30
N GLY A 110 -7.50 -8.29 -20.70
CA GLY A 110 -8.28 -9.33 -21.37
C GLY A 110 -9.79 -9.25 -21.12
N GLU A 111 -10.47 -10.36 -21.43
CA GLU A 111 -11.94 -10.45 -21.45
C GLU A 111 -12.54 -11.35 -20.34
N PHE A 112 -11.73 -11.84 -19.40
CA PHE A 112 -12.23 -12.65 -18.28
C PHE A 112 -13.21 -11.82 -17.45
N PRO A 113 -14.52 -12.18 -17.40
CA PRO A 113 -15.55 -11.26 -16.92
C PRO A 113 -15.32 -10.70 -15.51
N PRO A 114 -14.85 -11.50 -14.53
CA PRO A 114 -14.53 -10.99 -13.19
C PRO A 114 -13.47 -9.88 -13.16
N TYR A 115 -12.65 -9.72 -14.21
CA TYR A 115 -11.58 -8.72 -14.30
C TYR A 115 -11.88 -7.59 -15.29
N ALA A 116 -13.07 -7.54 -15.88
CA ALA A 116 -13.41 -6.60 -16.94
C ALA A 116 -13.18 -5.13 -16.58
N SER A 117 -13.35 -4.73 -15.31
CA SER A 117 -13.12 -3.36 -14.86
C SER A 117 -11.64 -2.95 -14.82
N LEU A 118 -10.70 -3.89 -14.88
CA LEU A 118 -9.25 -3.63 -14.92
C LEU A 118 -8.73 -3.41 -16.35
N THR A 119 -9.49 -3.78 -17.37
CA THR A 119 -9.04 -3.74 -18.77
C THR A 119 -8.75 -2.31 -19.22
N ARG A 120 -7.55 -2.09 -19.78
CA ARG A 120 -7.04 -0.79 -20.25
C ARG A 120 -7.00 0.28 -19.15
N ARG A 121 -6.73 -0.13 -17.91
CA ARG A 121 -6.57 0.77 -16.75
C ARG A 121 -5.13 0.87 -16.32
N GLU A 122 -4.78 1.96 -15.64
CA GLU A 122 -3.51 2.17 -14.96
C GLU A 122 -3.44 1.52 -13.56
N HIS A 123 -4.27 0.50 -13.35
CA HIS A 123 -4.39 -0.20 -12.09
C HIS A 123 -3.82 -1.64 -12.19
N PRO A 124 -2.79 -1.98 -11.41
CA PRO A 124 -2.21 -3.31 -11.46
C PRO A 124 -3.13 -4.35 -10.82
N ILE A 125 -3.18 -5.54 -11.42
CA ILE A 125 -3.86 -6.71 -10.84
C ILE A 125 -3.00 -7.38 -9.76
N TYR A 126 -1.68 -7.24 -9.86
CA TYR A 126 -0.69 -7.75 -8.92
C TYR A 126 0.54 -6.86 -8.84
N VAL A 127 1.11 -6.71 -7.65
CA VAL A 127 2.38 -6.05 -7.38
C VAL A 127 3.28 -7.02 -6.64
N GLY A 128 4.57 -7.03 -6.96
CA GLY A 128 5.53 -7.80 -6.20
C GLY A 128 6.96 -7.30 -6.31
N LYS A 129 7.84 -8.00 -5.60
CA LYS A 129 9.30 -7.81 -5.67
C LYS A 129 10.07 -9.08 -5.99
N ALA A 130 11.34 -8.89 -6.31
CA ALA A 130 12.36 -9.92 -6.41
C ALA A 130 13.62 -9.42 -5.70
N ASP A 131 14.05 -10.11 -4.65
CA ASP A 131 15.24 -9.74 -3.87
C ASP A 131 16.50 -10.42 -4.44
N PRO A 132 17.68 -9.81 -4.29
CA PRO A 132 18.94 -10.48 -4.57
C PRO A 132 19.25 -11.53 -3.50
N ASP A 133 20.05 -12.54 -3.85
CA ASP A 133 20.54 -13.52 -2.86
C ASP A 133 21.51 -12.86 -1.87
N ASN A 134 22.30 -11.91 -2.37
CA ASN A 134 23.24 -11.14 -1.57
C ASN A 134 22.61 -9.79 -1.16
N PRO A 135 22.29 -9.57 0.13
CA PRO A 135 21.69 -8.32 0.62
C PRO A 135 22.65 -7.11 0.50
N SER A 136 23.94 -7.36 0.27
CA SER A 136 24.96 -6.32 0.09
C SER A 136 25.26 -6.01 -1.38
N ALA A 137 24.56 -6.64 -2.34
CA ALA A 137 24.73 -6.35 -3.76
C ALA A 137 24.28 -4.92 -4.07
N LYS A 138 25.16 -4.08 -4.63
CA LYS A 138 24.88 -2.66 -4.91
C LYS A 138 24.67 -2.36 -6.40
N ASP A 139 24.93 -3.33 -7.28
CA ASP A 139 24.78 -3.20 -8.73
C ASP A 139 23.97 -4.37 -9.30
N ALA A 140 23.38 -4.16 -10.48
CA ALA A 140 22.46 -5.12 -11.10
C ALA A 140 23.11 -6.48 -11.36
N ILE A 141 24.38 -6.51 -11.78
CA ILE A 141 25.09 -7.77 -12.09
C ILE A 141 25.23 -8.61 -10.83
N ARG A 142 25.68 -8.00 -9.72
CA ARG A 142 25.81 -8.68 -8.42
C ARG A 142 24.48 -9.09 -7.81
N GLN A 143 23.38 -8.41 -8.17
CA GLN A 143 22.04 -8.81 -7.77
C GLN A 143 21.56 -10.08 -8.51
N GLY A 144 22.13 -10.38 -9.68
CA GLY A 144 21.73 -11.49 -10.54
C GLY A 144 20.43 -11.22 -11.31
N ALA A 145 19.98 -12.18 -12.12
CA ALA A 145 18.80 -12.04 -12.98
C ALA A 145 17.45 -12.22 -12.25
N LYS A 146 17.35 -11.73 -11.00
CA LYS A 146 16.25 -12.08 -10.08
C LYS A 146 14.89 -11.62 -10.56
N LEU A 147 14.81 -10.38 -11.04
CA LEU A 147 13.56 -9.77 -11.46
C LEU A 147 13.03 -10.41 -12.75
N SER A 148 13.88 -10.64 -13.76
CA SER A 148 13.45 -11.30 -15.01
C SER A 148 13.00 -12.74 -14.75
N VAL A 149 13.73 -13.50 -13.92
CA VAL A 149 13.35 -14.86 -13.52
C VAL A 149 11.99 -14.88 -12.83
N ARG A 150 11.72 -13.93 -11.92
CA ARG A 150 10.44 -13.84 -11.20
C ARG A 150 9.28 -13.47 -12.13
N LEU A 151 9.46 -12.53 -13.05
CA LEU A 151 8.45 -12.18 -14.05
C LEU A 151 8.15 -13.37 -14.98
N ASN A 152 9.18 -14.06 -15.45
CA ASN A 152 9.04 -15.25 -16.30
C ASN A 152 8.40 -16.42 -15.56
N GLU A 153 8.56 -16.52 -14.24
CA GLU A 153 7.80 -17.46 -13.42
C GLU A 153 6.30 -17.13 -13.39
N HIS A 154 5.92 -15.87 -13.15
CA HIS A 154 4.52 -15.46 -13.20
C HIS A 154 3.91 -15.72 -14.57
N ALA A 155 4.63 -15.38 -15.64
CA ALA A 155 4.21 -15.66 -17.01
C ALA A 155 3.96 -17.16 -17.24
N ARG A 156 4.82 -18.05 -16.71
CA ARG A 156 4.60 -19.51 -16.77
C ARG A 156 3.37 -19.95 -15.98
N ASN A 157 3.12 -19.38 -14.80
CA ASN A 157 1.95 -19.71 -14.00
C ASN A 157 0.65 -19.25 -14.67
N ILE A 158 0.63 -18.05 -15.26
CA ILE A 158 -0.52 -17.54 -16.03
C ILE A 158 -0.80 -18.42 -17.24
N ARG A 159 0.24 -18.82 -18.00
CA ARG A 159 0.08 -19.75 -19.14
C ARG A 159 -0.56 -21.08 -18.75
N LYS A 160 -0.31 -21.58 -17.54
CA LYS A 160 -0.95 -22.82 -17.06
C LYS A 160 -2.46 -22.65 -16.89
N ALA A 161 -2.93 -21.45 -16.53
CA ALA A 161 -4.34 -21.10 -16.36
C ALA A 161 -5.07 -20.77 -17.69
N HIS A 162 -4.66 -21.41 -18.79
CA HIS A 162 -5.12 -21.16 -20.16
C HIS A 162 -6.63 -21.26 -20.39
N THR A 163 -7.39 -21.91 -19.48
CA THR A 163 -8.86 -21.99 -19.57
C THR A 163 -9.56 -20.70 -19.18
N THR A 164 -8.87 -19.79 -18.50
CA THR A 164 -9.45 -18.54 -17.96
C THR A 164 -8.64 -17.29 -18.31
N LEU A 165 -7.35 -17.45 -18.64
CA LEU A 165 -6.42 -16.36 -18.90
C LEU A 165 -5.59 -16.62 -20.16
N ALA A 166 -5.41 -15.60 -21.00
CA ALA A 166 -4.40 -15.58 -22.06
C ALA A 166 -3.20 -14.73 -21.60
N ILE A 167 -1.96 -15.19 -21.88
CA ILE A 167 -0.75 -14.47 -21.43
C ILE A 167 -0.55 -13.16 -22.22
N GLU A 168 -1.11 -13.09 -23.41
CA GLU A 168 -1.13 -11.94 -24.31
C GLU A 168 -1.89 -10.75 -23.72
N ASP A 169 -2.83 -11.02 -22.80
CA ASP A 169 -3.63 -10.00 -22.11
C ASP A 169 -2.89 -9.33 -20.94
N PHE A 170 -1.63 -9.72 -20.68
CA PHE A 170 -0.87 -9.23 -19.54
C PHE A 170 0.33 -8.38 -19.95
N GLU A 171 0.44 -7.25 -19.27
CA GLU A 171 1.58 -6.34 -19.34
C GLU A 171 2.23 -6.21 -17.96
N CYS A 172 3.46 -5.74 -17.90
CA CYS A 172 4.09 -5.36 -16.66
C CYS A 172 4.89 -4.06 -16.76
N ARG A 173 5.00 -3.38 -15.62
CA ARG A 173 6.08 -2.43 -15.34
C ARG A 173 7.06 -3.11 -14.40
N PHE A 174 8.33 -2.80 -14.54
CA PHE A 174 9.36 -3.27 -13.62
C PHE A 174 10.46 -2.23 -13.45
N LEU A 175 11.10 -2.22 -12.30
CA LEU A 175 12.18 -1.30 -11.97
C LEU A 175 13.27 -2.05 -11.21
N ILE A 176 14.50 -2.01 -11.73
CA ILE A 176 15.68 -2.47 -11.00
C ILE A 176 16.01 -1.43 -9.94
N VAL A 177 16.15 -1.86 -8.69
CA VAL A 177 16.37 -0.96 -7.55
C VAL A 177 17.54 -1.44 -6.71
N GLN A 178 18.21 -0.52 -6.04
CA GLN A 178 19.25 -0.88 -5.09
C GLN A 178 18.67 -1.74 -3.97
N THR A 179 19.47 -2.70 -3.50
CA THR A 179 19.09 -3.62 -2.43
C THR A 179 18.73 -2.86 -1.16
N GLY A 180 17.59 -3.22 -0.56
CA GLY A 180 17.04 -2.62 0.65
C GLY A 180 15.77 -1.80 0.40
N PHE A 181 15.51 -1.37 -0.84
CA PHE A 181 14.32 -0.56 -1.17
C PHE A 181 13.14 -1.38 -1.70
N GLN A 182 13.35 -2.64 -2.07
CA GLN A 182 12.33 -3.49 -2.69
C GLN A 182 11.08 -3.61 -1.82
N LYS A 183 11.26 -3.90 -0.52
CA LYS A 183 10.15 -4.15 0.41
C LYS A 183 9.30 -2.90 0.66
N SER A 184 9.92 -1.78 1.02
CA SER A 184 9.17 -0.55 1.28
C SER A 184 8.38 -0.07 0.06
N ALA A 185 8.95 -0.22 -1.14
CA ALA A 185 8.27 0.16 -2.38
C ALA A 185 7.12 -0.80 -2.75
N GLU A 186 7.33 -2.12 -2.62
CA GLU A 186 6.28 -3.13 -2.79
C GLU A 186 5.12 -2.86 -1.83
N ASP A 187 5.40 -2.69 -0.54
CA ASP A 187 4.39 -2.43 0.48
C ASP A 187 3.62 -1.14 0.20
N TYR A 188 4.33 -0.08 -0.22
CA TYR A 188 3.68 1.16 -0.61
C TYR A 188 2.71 0.96 -1.78
N LEU A 189 3.14 0.30 -2.85
CA LEU A 189 2.33 0.06 -4.04
C LEU A 189 1.12 -0.84 -3.75
N ILE A 190 1.30 -1.89 -2.94
CA ILE A 190 0.19 -2.75 -2.52
C ILE A 190 -0.81 -1.94 -1.70
N ASN A 191 -0.33 -1.10 -0.78
CA ASN A 191 -1.21 -0.25 0.02
C ASN A 191 -1.97 0.77 -0.83
N PHE A 192 -1.30 1.35 -1.82
CA PHE A 192 -1.87 2.36 -2.71
C PHE A 192 -2.90 1.78 -3.69
N PHE A 193 -2.55 0.70 -4.40
CA PHE A 193 -3.41 0.13 -5.43
C PHE A 193 -4.41 -0.89 -4.88
N GLN A 194 -4.11 -1.57 -3.78
CA GLN A 194 -4.88 -2.71 -3.29
C GLN A 194 -5.17 -3.76 -4.40
N PRO A 195 -4.15 -4.37 -5.04
CA PRO A 195 -4.37 -5.26 -6.16
C PRO A 195 -5.07 -6.57 -5.74
N ILE A 196 -6.02 -7.04 -6.55
CA ILE A 196 -6.88 -8.18 -6.19
C ILE A 196 -6.14 -9.53 -6.06
N TRP A 197 -4.95 -9.67 -6.68
CA TRP A 197 -4.13 -10.89 -6.57
C TRP A 197 -3.12 -10.86 -5.42
N ASN A 198 -2.94 -9.72 -4.78
CA ASN A 198 -2.04 -9.58 -3.64
C ASN A 198 -2.62 -10.24 -2.39
N SER A 199 -1.74 -10.75 -1.52
CA SER A 199 -2.16 -11.49 -0.34
C SER A 199 -2.82 -10.60 0.71
N GLU A 200 -2.51 -9.31 0.65
CA GLU A 200 -2.89 -8.26 1.57
C GLU A 200 -4.37 -7.91 1.43
N THR A 201 -4.92 -7.95 0.20
CA THR A 201 -6.34 -7.71 -0.05
C THR A 201 -7.22 -8.88 0.37
N LYS A 202 -6.62 -10.07 0.55
CA LYS A 202 -7.32 -11.31 0.90
C LYS A 202 -8.45 -11.68 -0.06
N ILE A 203 -8.42 -11.26 -1.33
CA ILE A 203 -9.48 -11.57 -2.32
C ILE A 203 -9.10 -12.80 -3.15
N CYS A 204 -8.27 -12.62 -4.18
CA CYS A 204 -7.89 -13.63 -5.18
C CYS A 204 -6.39 -13.94 -5.09
N PHE A 205 -5.89 -14.21 -3.89
CA PHE A 205 -4.46 -14.42 -3.64
C PHE A 205 -4.00 -15.83 -4.00
N GLY A 206 -2.70 -15.97 -4.31
CA GLY A 206 -2.07 -17.29 -4.49
C GLY A 206 -1.15 -17.43 -5.71
N LEU A 207 -1.09 -16.43 -6.60
CA LEU A 207 -0.19 -16.44 -7.77
C LEU A 207 1.27 -16.69 -7.36
N GLY A 208 1.76 -15.96 -6.35
CA GLY A 208 3.16 -16.03 -5.90
C GLY A 208 3.56 -17.29 -5.11
N LYS A 209 2.66 -18.25 -4.92
CA LYS A 209 2.96 -19.54 -4.26
C LYS A 209 3.79 -20.43 -5.21
N HIS A 210 4.83 -21.04 -4.67
CA HIS A 210 5.58 -22.11 -5.32
C HIS A 210 5.02 -23.46 -4.89
N GLY A 211 4.83 -24.38 -5.84
CA GLY A 211 4.53 -25.78 -5.55
C GLY A 211 5.82 -26.56 -5.31
N ASP A 212 5.73 -27.61 -4.49
CA ASP A 212 6.73 -28.66 -4.25
C ASP A 212 7.65 -28.55 -3.02
N SER A 213 7.19 -27.95 -1.92
CA SER A 213 7.64 -28.41 -0.60
C SER A 213 6.70 -29.51 -0.09
N SER A 214 7.26 -30.54 0.59
CA SER A 214 6.52 -31.63 1.25
C SER A 214 5.34 -31.14 2.10
N ASP A 215 5.47 -29.93 2.63
CA ASP A 215 4.55 -29.32 3.58
C ASP A 215 3.29 -28.71 2.93
N THR A 216 3.25 -28.60 1.60
CA THR A 216 2.12 -27.99 0.87
C THR A 216 1.03 -28.97 0.49
N ARG A 217 1.26 -30.29 0.64
CA ARG A 217 0.33 -31.35 0.20
C ARG A 217 -1.00 -31.40 0.95
N GLY A 218 -1.09 -30.78 2.14
CA GLY A 218 -2.32 -30.70 2.94
C GLY A 218 -3.04 -29.35 2.87
N ASN A 219 -2.53 -28.37 2.11
CA ASN A 219 -3.11 -27.03 2.08
C ASN A 219 -4.29 -26.96 1.11
N LYS A 220 -5.38 -26.31 1.55
CA LYS A 220 -6.51 -25.93 0.69
C LYS A 220 -6.05 -25.09 -0.50
N ARG A 221 -6.71 -25.28 -1.66
CA ARG A 221 -6.45 -24.60 -2.93
C ARG A 221 -6.65 -23.10 -2.75
N SER A 222 -5.69 -22.30 -3.23
CA SER A 222 -5.74 -20.84 -3.05
C SER A 222 -6.87 -20.22 -3.87
N PRO A 223 -7.42 -19.06 -3.48
CA PRO A 223 -8.44 -18.38 -4.28
C PRO A 223 -8.02 -18.13 -5.73
N TRP A 224 -6.74 -17.81 -5.98
CA TRP A 224 -6.23 -17.69 -7.34
C TRP A 224 -6.35 -19.00 -8.11
N ASP A 225 -5.94 -20.13 -7.52
CA ASP A 225 -6.05 -21.46 -8.15
C ASP A 225 -7.48 -21.94 -8.33
N THR A 226 -8.41 -21.53 -7.44
CA THR A 226 -9.85 -21.80 -7.59
C THR A 226 -10.43 -21.05 -8.79
N MET A 227 -10.00 -19.80 -9.02
CA MET A 227 -10.42 -19.00 -10.18
C MET A 227 -9.71 -19.43 -11.47
N HIS A 228 -8.48 -19.93 -11.37
CA HIS A 228 -7.56 -20.14 -12.48
C HIS A 228 -6.92 -21.55 -12.42
N PRO A 229 -7.71 -22.61 -12.70
CA PRO A 229 -7.19 -23.97 -12.66
C PRO A 229 -6.13 -24.21 -13.74
N GLY A 230 -5.13 -25.05 -13.43
CA GLY A 230 -4.07 -25.41 -14.39
C GLY A 230 -2.71 -25.72 -13.79
N ARG A 231 -2.44 -25.28 -12.55
CA ARG A 231 -1.22 -25.68 -11.83
C ARG A 231 -1.40 -27.08 -11.26
N GLU A 232 -0.59 -28.03 -11.73
CA GLU A 232 -0.71 -29.46 -11.38
C GLU A 232 -0.80 -29.72 -9.86
N TRP A 233 0.04 -29.05 -9.07
CA TRP A 233 0.05 -29.22 -7.62
C TRP A 233 -1.24 -28.74 -6.95
N ALA A 234 -1.88 -27.69 -7.47
CA ALA A 234 -3.12 -27.15 -6.94
C ALA A 234 -4.34 -28.00 -7.35
N ASN A 235 -4.26 -28.66 -8.50
CA ASN A 235 -5.28 -29.59 -8.98
C ASN A 235 -5.35 -30.88 -8.14
N ARG A 236 -4.24 -31.25 -7.45
CA ARG A 236 -4.22 -32.40 -6.53
C ARG A 236 -4.97 -32.14 -5.22
N THR A 237 -5.20 -30.88 -4.87
CA THR A 237 -5.99 -30.52 -3.70
C THR A 237 -7.48 -30.60 -4.01
N THR A 238 -8.26 -31.20 -3.11
CA THR A 238 -9.71 -31.39 -3.26
C THR A 238 -10.57 -30.30 -2.61
N GLU A 239 -10.00 -29.50 -1.72
CA GLU A 239 -10.73 -28.46 -0.97
C GLU A 239 -10.24 -27.05 -1.33
N ASP A 240 -11.17 -26.15 -1.66
CA ASP A 240 -10.90 -24.74 -1.93
C ASP A 240 -10.89 -23.91 -0.64
N GLN A 241 -10.02 -22.90 -0.56
CA GLN A 241 -10.05 -21.93 0.55
C GLN A 241 -11.31 -21.06 0.51
N LYS A 242 -11.83 -20.80 -0.68
CA LYS A 242 -13.04 -20.03 -0.93
C LYS A 242 -13.76 -20.59 -2.15
N PRO A 243 -15.09 -20.64 -2.15
CA PRO A 243 -15.83 -21.00 -3.36
C PRO A 243 -15.71 -19.90 -4.41
N GLN A 244 -15.75 -20.28 -5.69
CA GLN A 244 -15.55 -19.37 -6.83
C GLN A 244 -16.50 -18.15 -6.80
N HIS A 245 -17.79 -18.36 -6.53
CA HIS A 245 -18.78 -17.27 -6.52
C HIS A 245 -18.45 -16.18 -5.49
N LEU A 246 -17.93 -16.56 -4.31
CA LEU A 246 -17.53 -15.62 -3.27
C LEU A 246 -16.32 -14.79 -3.69
N ILE A 247 -15.40 -15.40 -4.45
CA ILE A 247 -14.23 -14.68 -4.96
C ILE A 247 -14.68 -13.63 -5.99
N VAL A 248 -15.59 -13.97 -6.89
CA VAL A 248 -16.17 -13.05 -7.88
C VAL A 248 -16.88 -11.88 -7.20
N GLU A 249 -17.76 -12.16 -6.23
CA GLU A 249 -18.46 -11.12 -5.45
C GLU A 249 -17.49 -10.17 -4.73
N GLN A 250 -16.41 -10.72 -4.15
CA GLN A 250 -15.38 -9.93 -3.49
C GLN A 250 -14.59 -9.05 -4.46
N ILE A 251 -14.27 -9.57 -5.65
CA ILE A 251 -13.60 -8.78 -6.70
C ILE A 251 -14.51 -7.62 -7.13
N GLU A 252 -15.78 -7.90 -7.44
CA GLU A 252 -16.72 -6.85 -7.87
C GLU A 252 -16.92 -5.78 -6.79
N THR A 253 -17.11 -6.20 -5.54
CA THR A 253 -17.28 -5.27 -4.41
C THR A 253 -16.04 -4.41 -4.20
N HIS A 254 -14.85 -5.03 -4.29
CA HIS A 254 -13.58 -4.32 -4.13
C HIS A 254 -13.37 -3.29 -5.23
N LEU A 255 -13.51 -3.68 -6.51
CA LEU A 255 -13.28 -2.80 -7.64
C LEU A 255 -14.37 -1.72 -7.79
N ARG A 256 -15.57 -1.95 -7.23
CA ARG A 256 -16.63 -0.92 -7.14
C ARG A 256 -16.34 0.10 -6.04
N SER A 257 -15.88 -0.35 -4.87
CA SER A 257 -15.55 0.54 -3.75
C SER A 257 -14.20 1.27 -3.95
N ARG A 258 -13.32 0.71 -4.78
CA ARG A 258 -12.02 1.25 -5.16
C ARG A 258 -11.85 1.15 -6.68
N PRO A 259 -12.43 2.10 -7.43
CA PRO A 259 -12.35 2.10 -8.88
C PRO A 259 -10.91 2.04 -9.38
N PRO A 260 -10.63 1.22 -10.42
CA PRO A 260 -9.34 1.24 -11.11
C PRO A 260 -9.01 2.59 -11.73
N TYR A 261 -7.78 3.07 -11.51
CA TYR A 261 -7.27 4.30 -12.11
C TYR A 261 -7.31 4.25 -13.64
N GLY A 262 -7.91 5.27 -14.25
CA GLY A 262 -8.08 5.34 -15.71
C GLY A 262 -6.78 5.65 -16.44
N ASP A 263 -5.99 6.58 -15.90
CA ASP A 263 -4.74 7.03 -16.48
C ASP A 263 -3.68 7.35 -15.41
N ILE A 264 -2.48 7.71 -15.89
CA ILE A 264 -1.33 7.95 -15.02
C ILE A 264 -1.43 9.28 -14.27
N HIS A 265 -2.17 10.27 -14.79
CA HIS A 265 -2.35 11.58 -14.15
C HIS A 265 -3.17 11.44 -12.87
N GLU A 266 -4.24 10.65 -12.90
CA GLU A 266 -5.03 10.32 -11.71
C GLU A 266 -4.15 9.73 -10.59
N ILE A 267 -3.22 8.86 -10.96
CA ILE A 267 -2.25 8.27 -10.03
C ILE A 267 -1.32 9.36 -9.47
N PHE A 268 -0.71 10.17 -10.34
CA PHE A 268 0.18 11.26 -9.92
C PHE A 268 -0.51 12.27 -9.00
N ASP A 269 -1.76 12.63 -9.28
CA ASP A 269 -2.54 13.56 -8.45
C ASP A 269 -2.76 12.98 -7.05
N HIS A 270 -3.14 11.71 -6.95
CA HIS A 270 -3.23 11.03 -5.66
C HIS A 270 -1.88 10.93 -4.95
N PHE A 271 -0.79 10.60 -5.66
CA PHE A 271 0.55 10.60 -5.06
C PHE A 271 0.93 11.98 -4.50
N MET A 272 0.67 13.04 -5.27
CA MET A 272 0.93 14.42 -4.88
C MET A 272 0.13 14.83 -3.66
N GLU A 273 -1.15 14.47 -3.58
CA GLU A 273 -1.99 14.70 -2.40
C GLU A 273 -1.36 14.10 -1.14
N HIS A 274 -0.88 12.86 -1.20
CA HIS A 274 -0.22 12.19 -0.07
C HIS A 274 1.15 12.79 0.30
N MET A 275 1.77 13.60 -0.57
CA MET A 275 3.05 14.27 -0.31
C MET A 275 2.89 15.67 0.28
N ARG A 276 1.69 16.25 0.25
CA ARG A 276 1.43 17.57 0.85
C ARG A 276 1.59 17.49 2.37
N GLN A 277 2.48 18.32 2.92
CA GLN A 277 2.63 18.47 4.37
C GLN A 277 1.53 19.32 5.00
N LEU A 278 0.94 20.22 4.21
CA LEU A 278 -0.12 21.13 4.61
C LEU A 278 -1.27 20.95 3.61
N SER A 279 -2.46 20.60 4.10
CA SER A 279 -3.67 20.65 3.28
C SER A 279 -4.19 22.09 3.22
N LYS A 280 -4.98 22.41 2.19
CA LYS A 280 -5.68 23.71 2.11
C LYS A 280 -6.53 23.95 3.37
N GLU A 281 -7.18 22.90 3.85
CA GLU A 281 -8.06 22.88 5.03
C GLU A 281 -7.31 23.11 6.36
N ASN A 282 -6.04 22.70 6.44
CA ASN A 282 -5.22 22.77 7.66
C ASN A 282 -4.26 23.98 7.67
N PHE A 283 -4.33 24.87 6.68
CA PHE A 283 -3.51 26.08 6.65
C PHE A 283 -4.15 27.19 7.50
N SER A 284 -4.20 26.96 8.82
CA SER A 284 -4.83 27.87 9.78
C SER A 284 -4.10 27.90 11.12
N THR A 285 -4.23 29.00 11.85
CA THR A 285 -3.81 29.09 13.26
C THR A 285 -4.91 29.71 14.11
N PRO A 286 -4.91 29.51 15.44
CA PRO A 286 -5.83 30.21 16.34
C PRO A 286 -5.74 31.74 16.25
N ALA A 287 -4.59 32.27 15.85
CA ALA A 287 -4.35 33.72 15.74
C ALA A 287 -4.78 34.30 14.38
N SER A 288 -4.61 33.54 13.29
CA SER A 288 -4.83 34.03 11.92
C SER A 288 -6.12 33.51 11.28
N GLY A 289 -6.80 32.55 11.91
CA GLY A 289 -7.93 31.85 11.30
C GLY A 289 -7.49 31.02 10.09
N HIS A 290 -8.46 30.62 9.25
CA HIS A 290 -8.18 29.97 7.98
C HIS A 290 -7.65 30.99 6.98
N VAL A 291 -6.49 30.72 6.39
CA VAL A 291 -5.92 31.58 5.35
C VAL A 291 -6.33 31.03 4.00
N GLU A 292 -7.22 31.73 3.29
CA GLU A 292 -7.55 31.39 1.91
C GLU A 292 -6.31 31.58 1.02
N LEU A 293 -5.92 30.51 0.32
CA LEU A 293 -4.89 30.59 -0.70
C LEU A 293 -5.57 31.08 -1.99
N GLU A 294 -5.25 32.30 -2.44
CA GLU A 294 -5.70 32.78 -3.76
C GLU A 294 -5.27 31.77 -4.83
N GLU A 295 -6.22 31.30 -5.64
CA GLU A 295 -5.86 30.49 -6.81
C GLU A 295 -5.07 31.39 -7.76
N ALA A 296 -3.82 31.00 -8.03
CA ALA A 296 -3.00 31.69 -9.01
C ALA A 296 -3.78 31.73 -10.33
N ALA A 297 -4.12 32.95 -10.78
CA ALA A 297 -4.74 33.18 -12.07
C ALA A 297 -3.92 32.42 -13.12
N THR A 298 -4.55 31.45 -13.76
CA THR A 298 -3.95 30.70 -14.86
C THR A 298 -3.76 31.69 -16.00
N THR A 299 -2.59 32.33 -16.07
CA THR A 299 -2.16 33.03 -17.28
C THR A 299 -1.95 31.96 -18.34
N SER A 300 -3.03 31.61 -19.04
CA SER A 300 -3.00 31.02 -20.37
C SER A 300 -2.38 32.04 -21.32
N GLY A 301 -1.07 32.22 -21.22
CA GLY A 301 -0.27 32.89 -22.23
C GLY A 301 -0.13 31.94 -23.40
N VAL A 302 -1.05 32.05 -24.36
CA VAL A 302 -0.82 31.62 -25.74
C VAL A 302 0.43 32.35 -26.23
N ILE A 303 1.54 31.62 -26.34
CA ILE A 303 2.68 32.09 -27.14
C ILE A 303 2.37 31.64 -28.56
N VAL A 304 2.05 32.64 -29.39
CA VAL A 304 1.91 32.55 -30.86
C VAL A 304 3.24 32.14 -31.49
#